data_AF-A0A8K0I6J9-F1
#
_entry.id   AF-A0A8K0I6J9-F1
#
_cell.length_a   1.000
_cell.length_b   1.000
_cell.length_c   1.000
_cell.angle_alpha   90.00
_cell.angle_beta   90.00
_cell.angle_gamma   90.00
#
_symmetry.space_group_name_H-M   'P 1'
#
loop_
_entity.id
_entity.type
_entity.pdbx_description
1 polymer ?
#
loop_
_entity_poly.entity_id
_entity_poly.type
_entity_poly.pdbx_seq_one_letter_code
_entity_poly.pdbx_strand_id
1 'polypeptide(L)' 'MAKLFWLEAVLPLGIIAGMLCVMGNAQYYIHKAAHGRPKHIGNDMWDVAMERRDRKIMEHYSAAEN' A
#
# COMPACT_ATOMS: atom_id res chain seq x y z
N MET A 1 24.11 1.63 37.43
CA MET A 1 23.71 0.88 36.22
C MET A 1 22.22 0.60 36.32
N ALA A 2 21.40 1.15 35.42
CA ALA A 2 19.96 0.89 35.40
C ALA A 2 19.71 -0.56 34.97
N LYS A 3 18.91 -1.29 35.74
CA LYS A 3 18.54 -2.68 35.44
C LYS A 3 17.32 -2.67 34.51
N LEU A 4 17.53 -2.90 33.23
CA LEU A 4 16.50 -2.83 32.18
C LEU A 4 15.68 -4.13 32.05
N PHE A 5 15.33 -4.77 33.17
CA PHE A 5 14.59 -6.05 33.15
C PHE A 5 13.27 -6.00 32.39
N TRP A 6 12.64 -4.84 32.30
CA TRP A 6 11.41 -4.64 31.53
C TRP A 6 11.61 -4.77 30.01
N LEU A 7 12.82 -4.56 29.48
CA LEU A 7 13.13 -4.75 28.05
C LEU A 7 12.96 -6.20 27.61
N GLU A 8 13.22 -7.17 28.49
CA GLU A 8 13.01 -8.59 28.19
C GLU A 8 11.54 -8.89 27.89
N ALA A 9 10.62 -8.20 28.58
CA ALA A 9 9.17 -8.33 28.35
C ALA A 9 8.69 -7.51 27.13
N VAL A 10 9.32 -6.38 26.83
CA VAL A 10 8.98 -5.54 25.68
C VAL A 10 9.52 -6.09 24.38
N LEU A 11 10.62 -6.86 24.39
CA LEU A 11 11.22 -7.41 23.18
C LEU A 11 10.25 -8.31 22.38
N PRO A 12 9.52 -9.28 22.98
CA PRO A 12 8.48 -10.02 22.27
C PRO A 12 7.36 -9.13 21.72
N LEU A 13 6.94 -8.11 22.47
CA LEU A 13 5.92 -7.16 22.01
C LEU A 13 6.41 -6.32 20.82
N GLY A 14 7.70 -5.94 20.84
CA GLY A 14 8.35 -5.24 19.74
C GLY A 14 8.41 -6.07 18.46
N ILE A 15 8.63 -7.39 18.57
CA ILE A 15 8.58 -8.30 17.42
C ILE A 15 7.15 -8.34 16.84
N ILE A 16 6.12 -8.44 17.69
CA ILE A 16 4.72 -8.43 17.23
C ILE A 16 4.40 -7.11 16.52
N ALA A 17 4.79 -5.97 17.10
CA ALA A 17 4.61 -4.66 16.47
C ALA A 17 5.34 -4.58 15.12
N GLY A 18 6.57 -5.10 15.05
CA GLY A 18 7.33 -5.20 13.81
C GLY A 18 6.59 -6.01 12.74
N MET A 19 6.02 -7.15 13.09
CA MET A 19 5.26 -7.98 12.16
C MET A 19 3.97 -7.30 11.68
N LEU A 20 3.28 -6.54 12.54
CA LEU A 20 2.13 -5.73 12.12
C LEU A 20 2.54 -4.64 11.12
N CYS A 21 3.70 -3.99 11.33
CA CYS A 21 4.24 -3.03 10.38
C CYS A 21 4.60 -3.68 9.04
N VAL A 22 5.20 -4.89 9.06
CA VAL A 22 5.53 -5.65 7.85
C VAL A 22 4.26 -5.99 7.08
N MET A 23 3.22 -6.48 7.76
CA MET A 23 1.94 -6.81 7.14
C MET A 23 1.31 -5.59 6.44
N GLY A 24 1.31 -4.42 7.09
CA GLY A 24 0.81 -3.17 6.51
C GLY A 24 1.60 -2.71 5.27
N ASN A 25 2.93 -2.74 5.37
CA ASN A 25 3.79 -2.29 4.28
C ASN A 25 3.80 -3.27 3.09
N ALA A 26 3.78 -4.58 3.35
CA ALA A 26 3.79 -5.59 2.30
C ALA A 26 2.62 -5.40 1.33
N GLN A 27 1.38 -5.29 1.85
CA GLN A 27 0.22 -5.03 1.00
C GLN A 27 0.29 -3.69 0.26
N TYR A 28 0.83 -2.65 0.91
CA TYR A 28 0.98 -1.33 0.30
C TYR A 28 1.94 -1.35 -0.89
N TYR A 29 3.13 -1.92 -0.71
CA TYR A 29 4.14 -1.99 -1.77
C TYR A 29 3.70 -2.90 -2.92
N ILE A 30 3.05 -4.03 -2.62
CA ILE A 30 2.50 -4.92 -3.66
C ILE A 30 1.43 -4.19 -4.48
N HIS A 31 0.48 -3.50 -3.83
CA HIS A 31 -0.55 -2.74 -4.55
C HIS A 31 0.06 -1.64 -5.42
N LYS A 32 1.02 -0.90 -4.86
CA LYS A 32 1.71 0.18 -5.57
C LYS A 32 2.47 -0.33 -6.78
N ALA A 33 3.12 -1.50 -6.68
CA ALA A 33 3.83 -2.12 -7.80
C ALA A 33 2.86 -2.59 -8.90
N ALA A 34 1.71 -3.19 -8.53
CA ALA A 34 0.75 -3.72 -9.48
C ALA A 34 -0.04 -2.64 -10.26
N HIS A 35 -0.35 -1.51 -9.61
CA HIS A 35 -1.21 -0.45 -10.19
C HIS A 35 -0.44 0.83 -10.54
N GLY A 36 0.87 0.90 -10.24
CA GLY A 36 1.70 2.09 -10.42
C GLY A 36 1.42 3.23 -9.42
N ARG A 37 0.38 3.10 -8.58
CA ARG A 37 -0.04 4.12 -7.61
C ARG A 37 -0.49 3.52 -6.27
N PRO A 38 -0.38 4.28 -5.16
CA PRO A 38 -0.97 3.89 -3.88
C PRO A 38 -2.47 3.60 -3.99
N LYS A 39 -2.98 2.69 -3.14
CA LYS A 39 -4.41 2.37 -3.09
C LYS A 39 -5.22 3.59 -2.62
N HIS A 40 -6.23 3.98 -3.40
CA HIS A 40 -7.18 5.01 -2.99
C HIS A 40 -8.17 4.43 -1.98
N ILE A 41 -8.36 5.14 -0.86
CA ILE A 41 -9.28 4.74 0.22
C ILE A 41 -10.59 5.49 0.01
N GLY A 42 -11.73 4.80 0.12
CA GLY A 42 -13.04 5.43 -0.09
C GLY A 42 -13.43 5.63 -1.55
N ASN A 43 -12.84 4.82 -2.44
CA ASN A 43 -13.10 4.86 -3.88
C ASN A 43 -14.57 4.60 -4.19
N ASP A 44 -15.29 5.65 -4.58
CA ASP A 44 -16.72 5.59 -4.84
C ASP A 44 -17.02 5.19 -6.30
N MET A 45 -18.30 5.13 -6.66
CA MET A 45 -18.71 4.75 -8.02
C MET A 45 -18.25 5.76 -9.08
N TRP A 46 -18.09 7.03 -8.71
CA TRP A 46 -17.57 8.06 -9.60
C TRP A 46 -16.10 7.82 -9.90
N ASP A 47 -15.29 7.54 -8.87
CA ASP A 47 -13.87 7.26 -9.04
C ASP A 47 -13.62 6.02 -9.91
N VAL A 48 -14.42 4.95 -9.72
CA VAL A 48 -14.35 3.75 -10.56
C VAL A 48 -14.68 4.07 -12.02
N ALA A 49 -15.69 4.90 -12.27
CA ALA A 49 -16.09 5.29 -13.62
C ALA A 49 -14.99 6.15 -14.29
N MET A 50 -14.40 7.08 -13.55
CA MET A 50 -13.30 7.91 -14.01
C MET A 50 -12.04 7.10 -14.29
N GLU A 51 -11.64 6.18 -13.41
CA GLU A 51 -10.47 5.31 -13.64
C GLU A 51 -10.62 4.46 -14.91
N ARG A 52 -11.81 3.91 -15.16
CA ARG A 52 -12.11 3.14 -16.38
C ARG A 52 -12.07 4.01 -17.62
N ARG A 53 -12.57 5.25 -17.54
CA ARG A 53 -12.52 6.22 -18.63
C ARG A 53 -11.08 6.59 -18.95
N ASP A 54 -10.29 6.96 -17.94
CA ASP A 54 -8.93 7.45 -18.12
C ASP A 54 -8.02 6.34 -18.67
N ARG A 55 -8.21 5.09 -18.24
CA ARG A 55 -7.53 3.93 -18.83
C ARG A 55 -7.80 3.81 -20.33
N LYS A 56 -9.05 3.90 -20.77
CA LYS A 56 -9.40 3.85 -22.20
C LYS A 56 -8.80 5.00 -22.99
N ILE A 57 -8.79 6.22 -22.44
CA ILE A 57 -8.18 7.38 -23.09
C ILE A 57 -6.68 7.13 -23.32
N MET A 58 -5.98 6.61 -22.31
CA MET A 58 -4.56 6.28 -22.43
C MET A 58 -4.30 5.17 -23.45
N GLU A 59 -5.13 4.11 -23.46
CA GLU A 59 -5.04 3.05 -24.47
C GLU A 59 -5.20 3.60 -25.89
N HIS A 60 -6.18 4.48 -26.13
CA HIS A 60 -6.38 5.12 -27.43
C HIS A 60 -5.21 6.04 -27.82
N TYR A 61 -4.67 6.80 -26.86
CA TYR A 61 -3.53 7.67 -27.10
C TYR A 61 -2.28 6.85 -27.48
N SER A 62 -1.96 5.81 -26.70
CA SER A 62 -0.83 4.92 -27.00
C SER A 62 -1.00 4.14 -28.31
N ALA A 63 -2.23 3.86 -28.73
CA ALA A 63 -2.51 3.22 -30.02
C ALA A 63 -2.38 4.19 -31.21
N ALA A 64 -2.63 5.49 -31.00
CA ALA A 64 -2.54 6.52 -32.04
C ALA A 64 -1.12 7.07 -32.25
N GLU A 65 -0.22 6.87 -31.27
CA GLU A 65 1.20 7.26 -31.34
C GLU A 65 2.07 6.24 -32.10
N ASN A 66 1.56 5.03 -32.36
CA ASN A 66 2.19 4.00 -33.20
C ASN A 66 1.64 4.02 -34.63
#